data_AF-A0A150IXK1-F1
#
_entry.id   AF-A0A150IXK1-F1
#
_cell.length_a   1.000
_cell.length_b   1.000
_cell.length_c   1.000
_cell.angle_alpha   90.00
_cell.angle_beta   90.00
_cell.angle_gamma   90.00
#
_symmetry.space_group_name_H-M   'P 1'
#
loop_
_entity.id
_entity.type
_entity.pdbx_description
1 polymer ?
#
loop_
_entity_poly.entity_id
_entity_poly.type
_entity_poly.pdbx_seq_one_letter_code
_entity_poly.pdbx_strand_id
1 'polypeptide(L)'
;MDIFTKNLSLLKKLFYEEVDEDRIEFLREVFIKTEDAWYKNVRRFSSKVIQYLLICEAPPDTGDYFYINFKKPLFNTVWNTFFPNEKALNSEDAYTKLAEKGFLLIDTLPYSMNYSSKRSIRKSDEYGDLIWECKDWWLEKLNSNFTFANSSELKVAFGFKLNSEKLIIALNNKLLLKSVHNSKLGYEEYRVYDSNLVADKKTKWQPSLSELKRVFDINEEKGKIG
;
A
#
# COMPACT_ATOMS: atom_id res chain seq x y z
N MET A 1 7.46 -22.12 -6.06
CA MET A 1 7.31 -21.23 -7.23
C MET A 1 6.95 -19.86 -6.70
N ASP A 2 7.71 -18.81 -7.04
CA ASP A 2 7.43 -17.46 -6.55
C ASP A 2 6.09 -16.92 -7.10
N ILE A 3 5.52 -15.91 -6.41
CA ILE A 3 4.24 -15.30 -6.79
C ILE A 3 4.29 -14.75 -8.23
N PHE A 4 5.46 -14.30 -8.69
CA PHE A 4 5.61 -13.74 -10.01
C PHE A 4 5.36 -14.78 -11.10
N THR A 5 6.04 -15.92 -11.01
CA THR A 5 5.92 -17.04 -11.93
C THR A 5 4.51 -17.65 -11.90
N LYS A 6 3.89 -17.70 -10.70
CA LYS A 6 2.52 -18.22 -10.53
C LYS A 6 1.49 -17.48 -11.38
N ASN A 7 1.55 -16.16 -11.43
CA ASN A 7 0.51 -15.37 -12.12
C ASN A 7 0.89 -14.95 -13.54
N LEU A 8 2.01 -15.46 -14.09
CA LEU A 8 2.50 -15.03 -15.40
C LEU A 8 1.46 -15.19 -16.53
N SER A 9 0.67 -16.27 -16.51
CA SER A 9 -0.41 -16.49 -17.47
C SER A 9 -1.51 -15.44 -17.39
N LEU A 10 -1.83 -14.96 -16.19
CA LEU A 10 -2.84 -13.94 -15.95
C LEU A 10 -2.32 -12.54 -16.32
N LEU A 11 -1.04 -12.27 -16.07
CA LEU A 11 -0.39 -11.04 -16.54
C LEU A 11 -0.42 -10.95 -18.07
N LYS A 12 -0.10 -12.04 -18.78
CA LYS A 12 -0.21 -12.10 -20.25
C LYS A 12 -1.63 -11.77 -20.74
N LYS A 13 -2.67 -12.19 -20.03
CA LYS A 13 -4.06 -11.82 -20.35
C LYS A 13 -4.35 -10.34 -20.08
N LEU A 14 -3.89 -9.82 -18.94
CA LEU A 14 -4.19 -8.45 -18.49
C LEU A 14 -3.50 -7.36 -19.30
N PHE A 15 -2.27 -7.62 -19.75
CA PHE A 15 -1.49 -6.66 -20.52
C PHE A 15 -1.56 -6.89 -22.04
N TYR A 16 -2.37 -7.86 -22.51
CA TYR A 16 -2.56 -8.21 -23.92
C TYR A 16 -1.23 -8.58 -24.63
N GLU A 17 -1.17 -8.52 -25.96
CA GLU A 17 0.02 -8.77 -26.82
C GLU A 17 1.27 -7.92 -26.48
N GLU A 18 1.25 -7.08 -25.44
CA GLU A 18 2.39 -6.27 -24.96
C GLU A 18 3.28 -7.01 -23.93
N VAL A 19 3.10 -8.33 -23.75
CA VAL A 19 3.92 -9.16 -22.84
C VAL A 19 4.83 -10.09 -23.65
N ASP A 20 5.76 -9.49 -24.38
CA ASP A 20 6.93 -10.20 -24.91
C ASP A 20 7.92 -10.54 -23.78
N GLU A 21 8.99 -11.25 -24.12
CA GLU A 21 10.02 -11.64 -23.14
C GLU A 21 10.64 -10.42 -22.45
N ASP A 22 10.86 -9.34 -23.20
CA ASP A 22 11.42 -8.07 -22.69
C ASP A 22 10.51 -7.45 -21.62
N ARG A 23 9.19 -7.42 -21.85
CA ARG A 23 8.24 -6.93 -20.84
C ARG A 23 8.22 -7.81 -19.59
N ILE A 24 8.32 -9.13 -19.74
CA ILE A 24 8.38 -10.05 -18.59
C ILE A 24 9.65 -9.80 -17.78
N GLU A 25 10.79 -9.64 -18.44
CA GLU A 25 12.06 -9.33 -17.81
C GLU A 25 11.97 -8.00 -17.07
N PHE A 26 11.46 -6.95 -17.71
CA PHE A 26 11.23 -5.65 -17.08
C PHE A 26 10.34 -5.75 -15.82
N LEU A 27 9.19 -6.44 -15.91
CA LEU A 27 8.30 -6.62 -14.77
C LEU A 27 8.99 -7.36 -13.61
N ARG A 28 9.86 -8.33 -13.92
CA ARG A 28 10.65 -9.07 -12.93
C ARG A 28 11.71 -8.18 -12.28
N GLU A 29 12.40 -7.35 -13.05
CA GLU A 29 13.37 -6.40 -12.52
C GLU A 29 12.71 -5.39 -11.56
N VAL A 30 11.56 -4.83 -11.94
CA VAL A 30 10.83 -3.91 -11.07
C VAL A 30 10.34 -4.63 -9.82
N PHE A 31 9.83 -5.86 -9.92
CA PHE A 31 9.45 -6.66 -8.77
C PHE A 31 10.62 -6.82 -7.79
N ILE A 32 11.78 -7.31 -8.24
CA ILE A 32 12.97 -7.49 -7.39
C ILE A 32 13.37 -6.18 -6.71
N LYS A 33 13.44 -5.09 -7.48
CA LYS A 33 13.84 -3.77 -6.98
C LYS A 33 12.87 -3.24 -5.91
N THR A 34 11.57 -3.46 -6.10
CA THR A 34 10.53 -2.98 -5.16
C THR A 34 10.49 -3.82 -3.89
N GLU A 35 10.67 -5.14 -4.00
CA GLU A 35 10.81 -6.03 -2.86
C GLU A 35 12.04 -5.68 -2.03
N ASP A 36 13.19 -5.44 -2.64
CA ASP A 36 14.40 -5.02 -1.94
C ASP A 36 14.20 -3.71 -1.17
N ALA A 37 13.53 -2.73 -1.78
CA ALA A 37 13.21 -1.46 -1.12
C ALA A 37 12.22 -1.65 0.04
N TRP A 38 11.23 -2.53 -0.12
CA TRP A 38 10.28 -2.88 0.93
C TRP A 38 10.95 -3.60 2.09
N TYR A 39 11.82 -4.59 1.83
CA TYR A 39 12.57 -5.30 2.87
C TYR A 39 13.55 -4.40 3.62
N LYS A 40 14.17 -3.43 2.94
CA LYS A 40 14.94 -2.37 3.62
C LYS A 40 14.05 -1.57 4.57
N ASN A 41 12.80 -1.31 4.17
CA ASN A 41 11.83 -0.61 5.02
C ASN A 41 11.39 -1.41 6.24
N VAL A 42 11.23 -2.74 6.15
CA VAL A 42 10.92 -3.61 7.30
C VAL A 42 11.88 -3.35 8.47
N ARG A 43 13.18 -3.15 8.18
CA ARG A 43 14.22 -2.92 9.20
C ARG A 43 14.00 -1.66 10.05
N ARG A 44 13.15 -0.73 9.61
CA ARG A 44 12.80 0.49 10.36
C ARG A 44 11.80 0.22 11.48
N PHE A 45 11.13 -0.94 11.49
CA PHE A 45 10.05 -1.28 12.42
C PHE A 45 10.46 -2.22 13.55
N SER A 46 11.76 -2.42 13.79
CA SER A 46 12.27 -3.24 14.89
C SER A 46 11.57 -2.88 16.22
N SER A 47 10.63 -3.72 16.66
CA SER A 47 9.77 -3.55 17.84
C SER A 47 8.72 -2.44 17.79
N LYS A 48 8.47 -1.83 16.62
CA LYS A 48 7.42 -0.83 16.44
C LYS A 48 6.08 -1.49 16.12
N VAL A 49 5.01 -0.91 16.64
CA VAL A 49 3.64 -1.32 16.35
C VAL A 49 3.09 -0.46 15.22
N ILE A 50 2.50 -1.09 14.20
CA ILE A 50 1.86 -0.37 13.10
C ILE A 50 0.51 0.18 13.58
N GLN A 51 0.34 1.50 13.47
CA GLN A 51 -0.89 2.22 13.81
C GLN A 51 -1.65 2.69 12.57
N TYR A 52 -0.96 2.91 11.46
CA TYR A 52 -1.53 3.41 10.22
C TYR A 52 -1.07 2.53 9.06
N LEU A 53 -2.02 1.89 8.39
CA LEU A 53 -1.77 1.03 7.24
C LEU A 53 -2.42 1.65 6.00
N LEU A 54 -1.60 2.01 5.01
CA LEU A 54 -2.06 2.42 3.69
C LEU A 54 -1.85 1.26 2.70
N ILE A 55 -2.95 0.71 2.21
CA ILE A 55 -2.98 -0.37 1.21
C ILE A 55 -3.15 0.25 -0.17
N CYS A 56 -2.15 0.05 -1.02
CA CYS A 56 -2.09 0.53 -2.39
C CYS A 56 -2.13 -0.63 -3.40
N GLU A 57 -2.18 -0.27 -4.68
CA GLU A 57 -2.33 -1.23 -5.76
C GLU A 57 -1.02 -1.93 -6.10
N ALA A 58 -0.04 -1.18 -6.61
CA ALA A 58 1.14 -1.70 -7.27
C ALA A 58 2.25 -0.65 -7.39
N PRO A 59 3.51 -1.06 -7.52
CA PRO A 59 4.58 -0.16 -7.96
C PRO A 59 4.28 0.46 -9.34
N PRO A 60 4.72 1.70 -9.62
CA PRO A 60 4.57 2.29 -10.95
C PRO A 60 5.61 1.73 -11.93
N ASP A 61 5.22 1.56 -13.19
CA ASP A 61 6.12 1.19 -14.30
C ASP A 61 7.29 2.16 -14.50
N THR A 62 7.24 3.38 -13.95
CA THR A 62 8.39 4.30 -14.01
C THR A 62 9.54 3.89 -13.09
N GLY A 63 9.35 2.87 -12.24
CA GLY A 63 10.31 2.46 -11.22
C GLY A 63 10.40 3.43 -10.03
N ASP A 64 9.53 4.44 -9.99
CA ASP A 64 9.42 5.44 -8.92
C ASP A 64 8.63 4.90 -7.72
N TYR A 65 9.02 3.75 -7.21
CA TYR A 65 8.38 3.12 -6.08
C TYR A 65 8.44 4.01 -4.82
N PHE A 66 7.41 3.92 -3.97
CA PHE A 66 7.29 4.72 -2.75
C PHE A 66 8.59 4.67 -1.95
N TYR A 67 9.06 3.50 -1.55
CA TYR A 67 10.29 3.35 -0.74
C TYR A 67 11.61 3.59 -1.48
N ILE A 68 11.56 4.11 -2.71
CA ILE A 68 12.74 4.46 -3.53
C ILE A 68 12.79 5.97 -3.79
N ASN A 69 11.65 6.59 -4.11
CA ASN A 69 11.59 7.99 -4.52
C ASN A 69 10.62 8.81 -3.66
N PHE A 70 11.14 9.40 -2.58
CA PHE A 70 10.37 10.25 -1.67
C PHE A 70 9.95 11.62 -2.26
N LYS A 71 10.37 11.96 -3.49
CA LYS A 71 10.00 13.25 -4.12
C LYS A 71 8.67 13.21 -4.86
N LYS A 72 7.94 12.09 -4.80
CA LYS A 72 6.71 11.88 -5.57
C LYS A 72 5.46 12.39 -4.83
N PRO A 73 4.38 12.73 -5.55
CA PRO A 73 3.16 13.29 -4.96
C PRO A 73 2.55 12.44 -3.84
N LEU A 74 2.55 11.10 -3.99
CA LEU A 74 2.07 10.18 -2.97
C LEU A 74 2.86 10.32 -1.66
N PHE A 75 4.20 10.36 -1.75
CA PHE A 75 5.04 10.59 -0.57
C PHE A 75 4.71 11.92 0.10
N ASN A 76 4.66 13.01 -0.66
CA ASN A 76 4.33 14.33 -0.10
C ASN A 76 2.97 14.35 0.58
N THR A 77 1.99 13.64 0.01
CA THR A 77 0.64 13.54 0.59
C THR A 77 0.66 12.79 1.93
N VAL A 78 1.37 11.65 1.99
CA VAL A 78 1.58 10.90 3.23
C VAL A 78 2.37 11.73 4.24
N TRP A 79 3.47 12.36 3.84
CA TRP A 79 4.31 13.17 4.71
C TRP A 79 3.52 14.32 5.34
N ASN A 80 2.79 15.09 4.53
CA ASN A 80 1.97 16.21 5.01
C ASN A 80 0.76 15.77 5.84
N THR A 81 0.40 14.48 5.81
CA THR A 81 -0.63 13.91 6.69
C THR A 81 -0.12 13.90 8.13
N PHE A 82 1.12 13.48 8.36
CA PHE A 82 1.71 13.35 9.71
C PHE A 82 2.53 14.57 10.16
N PHE A 83 3.12 15.30 9.21
CA PHE A 83 4.09 16.38 9.45
C PHE A 83 3.79 17.63 8.60
N PRO A 84 2.61 18.26 8.75
CA PRO A 84 2.14 19.33 7.87
C PRO A 84 3.06 20.58 7.82
N ASN A 85 3.87 20.77 8.86
CA ASN A 85 4.76 21.93 9.01
C ASN A 85 6.25 21.59 8.81
N GLU A 86 6.58 20.33 8.47
CA GLU A 86 7.98 19.91 8.24
C GLU A 86 8.23 19.60 6.76
N LYS A 87 9.46 19.83 6.31
CA LYS A 87 9.92 19.36 4.99
C LYS A 87 10.77 18.11 5.16
N ALA A 88 10.48 17.06 4.37
CA ALA A 88 11.36 15.91 4.27
C ALA A 88 12.68 16.32 3.60
N LEU A 89 13.80 16.17 4.32
CA LEU A 89 15.12 16.62 3.85
C LEU A 89 15.85 15.53 3.05
N ASN A 90 15.76 14.29 3.50
CA ASN A 90 16.36 13.13 2.84
C ASN A 90 15.49 11.89 3.01
N SER A 91 15.73 10.88 2.18
CA SER A 91 14.88 9.68 2.11
C SER A 91 14.94 8.82 3.37
N GLU A 92 16.11 8.64 3.98
CA GLU A 92 16.28 7.70 5.10
C GLU A 92 15.62 8.24 6.37
N ASP A 93 15.89 9.51 6.69
CA ASP A 93 15.28 10.20 7.83
C ASP A 93 13.75 10.24 7.69
N ALA A 94 13.26 10.56 6.49
CA ALA A 94 11.83 10.69 6.28
C ALA A 94 11.08 9.35 6.39
N TYR A 95 11.61 8.25 5.88
CA TYR A 95 11.02 6.92 6.11
C TYR A 95 11.15 6.45 7.55
N THR A 96 12.24 6.80 8.22
CA THR A 96 12.42 6.48 9.65
C THR A 96 11.37 7.20 10.50
N LYS A 97 11.16 8.51 10.27
CA LYS A 97 10.10 9.28 10.95
C LYS A 97 8.70 8.74 10.69
N LEU A 98 8.40 8.33 9.46
CA LEU A 98 7.12 7.68 9.15
C LEU A 98 6.98 6.33 9.90
N ALA A 99 8.04 5.53 9.96
CA ALA A 99 8.03 4.28 10.71
C ALA A 99 7.88 4.51 12.23
N GLU A 100 8.47 5.58 12.77
CA GLU A 100 8.29 6.01 14.17
C GLU A 100 6.85 6.42 14.49
N LYS A 101 6.13 7.00 13.52
CA LYS A 101 4.68 7.23 13.63
C LYS A 101 3.85 5.95 13.50
N GLY A 102 4.47 4.80 13.24
CA GLY A 102 3.75 3.55 13.01
C GLY A 102 3.02 3.51 11.66
N PHE A 103 3.48 4.29 10.67
CA PHE A 103 2.92 4.29 9.31
C PHE A 103 3.57 3.24 8.42
N LEU A 104 2.76 2.40 7.78
CA LEU A 104 3.19 1.41 6.79
C LEU A 104 2.38 1.58 5.50
N LEU A 105 3.07 1.52 4.35
CA LEU A 105 2.47 1.40 3.03
C LEU A 105 2.80 0.01 2.47
N ILE A 106 1.80 -0.64 1.88
CA ILE A 106 2.00 -1.86 1.09
C ILE A 106 1.32 -1.76 -0.25
N ASP A 107 1.82 -2.52 -1.22
CA ASP A 107 1.12 -2.79 -2.47
C ASP A 107 0.55 -4.20 -2.44
N THR A 108 -0.61 -4.37 -3.07
CA THR A 108 -1.35 -5.63 -3.11
C THR A 108 -0.96 -6.52 -4.28
N LEU A 109 -0.30 -5.93 -5.28
CA LEU A 109 0.25 -6.62 -6.44
C LEU A 109 1.78 -6.53 -6.43
N PRO A 110 2.49 -7.64 -6.70
CA PRO A 110 3.94 -7.65 -6.86
C PRO A 110 4.40 -7.12 -8.23
N TYR A 111 3.48 -6.73 -9.12
CA TYR A 111 3.77 -6.34 -10.49
C TYR A 111 3.64 -4.83 -10.65
N SER A 112 4.50 -4.23 -11.46
CA SER A 112 4.34 -2.82 -11.78
C SER A 112 3.13 -2.58 -12.68
N MET A 113 2.48 -1.45 -12.47
CA MET A 113 1.30 -1.03 -13.23
C MET A 113 1.56 0.28 -13.97
N ASN A 114 1.10 0.35 -15.22
CA ASN A 114 1.04 1.59 -15.97
C ASN A 114 -0.18 2.42 -15.56
N TYR A 115 0.05 3.46 -14.77
CA TYR A 115 -0.99 4.40 -14.31
C TYR A 115 -1.34 5.50 -15.32
N SER A 116 -0.59 5.63 -16.41
CA SER A 116 -0.87 6.60 -17.48
C SER A 116 -1.88 6.09 -18.52
N SER A 117 -2.06 4.77 -18.60
CA SER A 117 -3.00 4.17 -19.54
C SER A 117 -4.45 4.42 -19.08
N LYS A 118 -5.30 4.92 -19.97
CA LYS A 118 -6.76 5.05 -19.76
C LYS A 118 -7.47 3.67 -19.66
N ARG A 119 -6.73 2.57 -19.59
CA ARG A 119 -7.23 1.22 -19.87
C ARG A 119 -8.12 0.70 -18.74
N SER A 120 -9.18 0.02 -19.15
CA SER A 120 -10.23 -0.64 -18.36
C SER A 120 -9.78 -1.86 -17.57
N ILE A 121 -8.47 -2.18 -17.54
CA ILE A 121 -7.96 -3.43 -16.91
C ILE A 121 -8.42 -3.58 -15.47
N ARG A 122 -8.42 -2.48 -14.69
CA ARG A 122 -8.88 -2.48 -13.30
C ARG A 122 -10.38 -2.76 -13.13
N LYS A 123 -11.15 -2.72 -14.21
CA LYS A 123 -12.58 -3.08 -14.23
C LYS A 123 -12.80 -4.53 -14.66
N SER A 124 -11.81 -5.19 -15.26
CA SER A 124 -11.98 -6.54 -15.79
C SER A 124 -12.02 -7.60 -14.69
N ASP A 125 -12.57 -8.77 -15.00
CA ASP A 125 -12.65 -9.89 -14.08
C ASP A 125 -11.26 -10.48 -13.84
N GLU A 126 -10.42 -10.55 -14.87
CA GLU A 126 -9.03 -11.02 -14.77
C GLU A 126 -8.20 -10.22 -13.76
N TYR A 127 -8.50 -8.92 -13.61
CA TYR A 127 -7.83 -8.11 -12.60
C TYR A 127 -8.36 -8.43 -11.19
N GLY A 128 -9.64 -8.78 -11.07
CA GLY A 128 -10.20 -9.35 -9.83
C GLY A 128 -9.54 -10.68 -9.47
N ASP A 129 -9.36 -11.57 -10.45
CA ASP A 129 -8.65 -12.83 -10.28
C ASP A 129 -7.21 -12.59 -9.82
N LEU A 130 -6.53 -11.59 -10.38
CA LEU A 130 -5.14 -11.28 -10.01
C LEU A 130 -5.06 -10.83 -8.54
N ILE A 131 -5.98 -9.97 -8.13
CA ILE A 131 -6.09 -9.52 -6.74
C ILE A 131 -6.37 -10.70 -5.80
N TRP A 132 -7.28 -11.59 -6.20
CA TRP A 132 -7.57 -12.81 -5.45
C TRP A 132 -6.34 -13.71 -5.29
N GLU A 133 -5.61 -13.96 -6.38
CA GLU A 133 -4.41 -14.82 -6.39
C GLU A 133 -3.23 -14.25 -5.61
N CYS A 134 -3.14 -12.92 -5.49
CA CYS A 134 -2.06 -12.24 -4.78
C CYS A 134 -2.35 -12.01 -3.30
N LYS A 135 -3.60 -12.19 -2.83
CA LYS A 135 -4.00 -11.72 -1.50
C LYS A 135 -3.20 -12.35 -0.36
N ASP A 136 -3.00 -13.66 -0.43
CA ASP A 136 -2.32 -14.41 0.63
C ASP A 136 -0.83 -14.05 0.69
N TRP A 137 -0.21 -13.73 -0.46
CA TRP A 137 1.20 -13.36 -0.54
C TRP A 137 1.52 -12.09 0.26
N TRP A 138 0.77 -11.01 0.06
CA TRP A 138 1.05 -9.77 0.80
C TRP A 138 0.57 -9.84 2.25
N LEU A 139 -0.48 -10.62 2.54
CA LEU A 139 -0.93 -10.89 3.92
C LEU A 139 0.13 -11.65 4.73
N GLU A 140 0.72 -12.69 4.15
CA GLU A 140 1.80 -13.45 4.76
C GLU A 140 3.01 -12.54 5.02
N LYS A 141 3.37 -11.69 4.04
CA LYS A 141 4.42 -10.68 4.20
C LYS A 141 4.13 -9.73 5.37
N LEU A 142 2.91 -9.25 5.52
CA LEU A 142 2.55 -8.39 6.64
C LEU A 142 2.68 -9.10 7.98
N ASN A 143 2.06 -10.28 8.10
CA ASN A 143 1.99 -11.04 9.35
C ASN A 143 3.33 -11.64 9.80
N SER A 144 4.26 -11.84 8.86
CA SER A 144 5.61 -12.32 9.15
C SER A 144 6.55 -11.21 9.63
N ASN A 145 6.35 -9.98 9.17
CA ASN A 145 7.31 -8.89 9.36
C ASN A 145 6.87 -7.80 10.35
N PHE A 146 5.57 -7.68 10.62
CA PHE A 146 5.03 -6.59 11.43
C PHE A 146 4.12 -7.09 12.56
N THR A 147 3.95 -6.22 13.54
CA THR A 147 2.91 -6.34 14.58
C THR A 147 2.04 -5.10 14.50
N PHE A 148 0.72 -5.30 14.44
CA PHE A 148 -0.24 -4.23 14.30
C PHE A 148 -0.87 -3.85 15.65
N ALA A 149 -1.29 -2.59 15.78
CA ALA A 149 -2.14 -2.16 16.89
C ALA A 149 -3.48 -2.89 16.79
N ASN A 150 -4.17 -3.08 17.91
CA ASN A 150 -5.46 -3.79 17.95
C ASN A 150 -6.52 -3.11 17.05
N SER A 151 -7.63 -3.83 16.81
CA SER A 151 -8.74 -3.41 15.95
C SER A 151 -9.40 -2.08 16.26
N SER A 152 -9.27 -1.57 17.48
CA SER A 152 -9.80 -0.24 17.85
C SER A 152 -8.82 0.90 17.55
N GLU A 153 -7.53 0.59 17.47
CA GLU A 153 -6.45 1.56 17.32
C GLU A 153 -5.91 1.64 15.89
N LEU A 154 -5.81 0.52 15.17
CA LEU A 154 -5.30 0.50 13.81
C LEU A 154 -6.22 1.29 12.88
N LYS A 155 -5.62 2.19 12.10
CA LYS A 155 -6.30 2.89 11.01
C LYS A 155 -5.86 2.31 9.67
N VAL A 156 -6.80 1.74 8.92
CA VAL A 156 -6.57 1.15 7.59
C VAL A 156 -7.17 2.06 6.52
N ALA A 157 -6.36 2.43 5.54
CA ALA A 157 -6.73 3.24 4.39
C ALA A 157 -6.42 2.53 3.08
N PHE A 158 -7.23 2.79 2.05
CA PHE A 158 -7.11 2.20 0.72
C PHE A 158 -6.90 3.28 -0.35
N GLY A 159 -5.77 3.21 -1.04
CA GLY A 159 -5.28 4.32 -1.88
C GLY A 159 -5.91 4.45 -3.26
N PHE A 160 -6.45 3.37 -3.83
CA PHE A 160 -6.86 3.31 -5.24
C PHE A 160 -8.24 2.67 -5.40
N LYS A 161 -9.26 3.47 -5.70
CA LYS A 161 -10.67 3.06 -5.63
C LYS A 161 -10.97 1.69 -6.28
N LEU A 162 -10.67 1.51 -7.56
CA LEU A 162 -11.03 0.29 -8.30
C LEU A 162 -10.28 -0.96 -7.81
N ASN A 163 -9.00 -0.80 -7.43
CA ASN A 163 -8.21 -1.86 -6.80
C ASN A 163 -8.84 -2.26 -5.47
N SER A 164 -9.16 -1.27 -4.66
CA SER A 164 -9.63 -1.45 -3.29
C SER A 164 -11.02 -2.06 -3.23
N GLU A 165 -11.94 -1.69 -4.13
CA GLU A 165 -13.26 -2.34 -4.26
C GLU A 165 -13.12 -3.86 -4.48
N LYS A 166 -12.27 -4.27 -5.44
CA LYS A 166 -12.02 -5.69 -5.72
C LYS A 166 -11.31 -6.40 -4.57
N LEU A 167 -10.38 -5.71 -3.91
CA LEU A 167 -9.65 -6.26 -2.77
C LEU A 167 -10.55 -6.46 -1.54
N ILE A 168 -11.41 -5.51 -1.22
CA ILE A 168 -12.37 -5.62 -0.11
C ILE A 168 -13.28 -6.84 -0.32
N ILE A 169 -13.73 -7.07 -1.57
CA ILE A 169 -14.49 -8.26 -1.93
C ILE A 169 -13.63 -9.53 -1.75
N ALA A 170 -12.40 -9.56 -2.26
CA ALA A 170 -11.51 -10.72 -2.14
C ALA A 170 -11.15 -11.07 -0.68
N LEU A 171 -11.18 -10.08 0.21
CA LEU A 171 -10.99 -10.20 1.66
C LEU A 171 -12.28 -10.53 2.42
N ASN A 172 -13.45 -10.62 1.74
CA ASN A 172 -14.76 -10.72 2.39
C ASN A 172 -14.96 -9.63 3.47
N ASN A 173 -14.49 -8.41 3.22
CA ASN A 173 -14.52 -7.28 4.15
C ASN A 173 -13.73 -7.49 5.46
N LYS A 174 -12.82 -8.47 5.50
CA LYS A 174 -12.05 -8.82 6.70
C LYS A 174 -10.57 -8.94 6.42
N LEU A 175 -9.79 -8.16 7.15
CA LEU A 175 -8.34 -8.22 7.14
C LEU A 175 -7.87 -8.91 8.43
N LEU A 176 -7.18 -10.04 8.33
CA LEU A 176 -6.67 -10.77 9.49
C LEU A 176 -5.18 -10.46 9.70
N LEU A 177 -4.86 -9.72 10.77
CA LEU A 177 -3.50 -9.26 11.04
C LEU A 177 -2.96 -9.73 12.39
N LYS A 178 -1.67 -10.02 12.42
CA LYS A 178 -0.91 -10.29 13.64
C LYS A 178 -0.78 -9.01 14.47
N SER A 179 -1.41 -9.00 15.63
CA SER A 179 -1.69 -7.79 16.38
C SER A 179 -1.32 -7.95 17.85
N VAL A 180 -1.12 -6.82 18.52
CA VAL A 180 -0.88 -6.76 19.96
C VAL A 180 -2.06 -6.10 20.68
N HIS A 181 -2.60 -6.80 21.68
CA HIS A 181 -3.67 -6.29 22.53
C HIS A 181 -3.37 -6.67 23.99
N ASN A 182 -3.35 -5.66 24.87
CA ASN A 182 -2.99 -5.84 26.30
C ASN A 182 -1.69 -6.64 26.50
N SER A 183 -0.65 -6.29 25.74
CA SER A 183 0.67 -6.95 25.75
C SER A 183 0.68 -8.42 25.33
N LYS A 184 -0.40 -8.92 24.70
CA LYS A 184 -0.47 -10.28 24.13
C LYS A 184 -0.50 -10.22 22.61
N LEU A 185 0.28 -11.09 21.97
CA LEU A 185 0.28 -11.27 20.53
C LEU A 185 -0.82 -12.26 20.12
N GLY A 186 -1.57 -11.91 19.07
CA GLY A 186 -2.61 -12.76 18.49
C GLY A 186 -2.93 -12.34 17.07
N TYR A 187 -3.98 -12.92 16.49
CA TYR A 187 -4.56 -12.45 15.23
C TYR A 187 -5.87 -11.73 15.52
N GLU A 188 -6.07 -10.58 14.90
CA GLU A 188 -7.31 -9.81 14.99
C GLU A 188 -7.93 -9.58 13.61
N GLU A 189 -9.27 -9.61 13.57
CA GLU A 189 -10.04 -9.26 12.39
C GLU A 189 -10.30 -7.75 12.36
N TYR A 190 -9.88 -7.09 11.29
CA TYR A 190 -10.16 -5.70 11.01
C TYR A 190 -11.21 -5.64 9.90
N ARG A 191 -12.35 -5.03 10.20
CA ARG A 191 -13.39 -4.83 9.19
C ARG A 191 -12.99 -3.70 8.24
N VAL A 192 -13.07 -3.96 6.95
CA VAL A 192 -12.70 -3.01 5.89
C VAL A 192 -13.87 -2.79 4.95
N TYR A 193 -14.15 -1.53 4.63
CA TYR A 193 -15.28 -1.08 3.83
C TYR A 193 -14.89 0.10 2.92
N ASP A 194 -15.81 0.52 2.06
CA ASP A 194 -15.61 1.70 1.19
C ASP A 194 -15.30 3.00 1.98
N SER A 195 -15.71 3.10 3.24
CA SER A 195 -15.37 4.23 4.12
C SER A 195 -13.86 4.38 4.38
N ASN A 196 -13.08 3.30 4.18
CA ASN A 196 -11.62 3.28 4.27
C ASN A 196 -10.93 3.79 3.00
N LEU A 197 -11.67 4.07 1.91
CA LEU A 197 -11.10 4.62 0.68
C LEU A 197 -10.62 6.06 0.90
N VAL A 198 -9.42 6.36 0.41
CA VAL A 198 -8.81 7.71 0.49
C VAL A 198 -8.48 8.32 -0.87
N ALA A 199 -8.82 7.62 -1.96
CA ALA A 199 -8.63 8.11 -3.31
C ALA A 199 -9.33 9.46 -3.52
N ASP A 200 -8.63 10.40 -4.14
CA ASP A 200 -9.14 11.72 -4.47
C ASP A 200 -10.44 11.63 -5.28
N LYS A 201 -11.48 12.36 -4.89
CA LYS A 201 -12.82 12.26 -5.51
C LYS A 201 -12.83 12.71 -6.98
N LYS A 202 -11.91 13.59 -7.38
CA LYS A 202 -11.79 14.12 -8.74
C LYS A 202 -10.89 13.23 -9.60
N THR A 203 -9.70 12.89 -9.12
CA THR A 203 -8.74 12.12 -9.91
C THR A 203 -8.98 10.63 -9.78
N LYS A 204 -9.39 10.13 -8.61
CA LYS A 204 -9.57 8.70 -8.28
C LYS A 204 -8.28 7.86 -8.35
N TRP A 205 -7.15 8.49 -8.65
CA TRP A 205 -5.89 7.81 -8.98
C TRP A 205 -4.81 7.97 -7.92
N GLN A 206 -5.02 8.80 -6.89
CA GLN A 206 -4.08 8.95 -5.77
C GLN A 206 -4.84 9.24 -4.48
N PRO A 207 -4.32 8.83 -3.31
CA PRO A 207 -4.78 9.31 -2.02
C PRO A 207 -4.81 10.85 -1.97
N SER A 208 -5.85 11.39 -1.32
CA SER A 208 -5.91 12.82 -1.01
C SER A 208 -5.52 13.09 0.44
N LEU A 209 -4.93 14.26 0.70
CA LEU A 209 -4.51 14.66 2.05
C LEU A 209 -5.69 14.69 3.03
N SER A 210 -6.83 15.26 2.62
CA SER A 210 -8.00 15.40 3.48
C SER A 210 -8.63 14.04 3.82
N GLU A 211 -8.70 13.12 2.86
CA GLU A 211 -9.28 11.79 3.12
C GLU A 211 -8.31 10.91 3.94
N LEU A 212 -6.99 11.02 3.73
CA LEU A 212 -6.00 10.37 4.60
C LEU A 212 -6.12 10.87 6.03
N LYS A 213 -6.13 12.19 6.26
CA LYS A 213 -6.34 12.76 7.59
C LYS A 213 -7.64 12.27 8.23
N ARG A 214 -8.74 12.19 7.47
CA ARG A 214 -10.02 11.66 7.96
C ARG A 214 -9.93 10.18 8.38
N VAL A 215 -9.40 9.31 7.52
CA VAL A 215 -9.35 7.86 7.80
C VAL A 215 -8.34 7.54 8.91
N PHE A 216 -7.23 8.27 8.95
CA PHE A 216 -6.22 8.14 10.00
C PHE A 216 -6.53 8.94 11.26
N ASP A 217 -7.66 9.66 11.32
CA ASP A 217 -8.06 10.48 12.48
C ASP A 217 -6.97 11.48 12.93
N ILE A 218 -6.29 12.09 11.95
CA ILE A 218 -5.26 13.10 12.19
C ILE A 218 -5.88 14.48 12.10
N ASN A 219 -6.11 15.08 13.25
CA ASN A 219 -6.57 16.45 13.35
C ASN A 219 -5.43 17.44 13.05
N GLU A 220 -5.76 18.51 12.34
CA GLU A 220 -4.86 19.67 12.31
C GLU A 220 -4.87 20.28 13.70
N GLU A 221 -3.73 20.25 14.39
CA GLU A 221 -3.50 21.18 15.48
C GLU A 221 -3.63 22.59 14.88
N LYS A 222 -4.80 23.21 15.07
CA LYS A 222 -4.95 24.63 14.87
C LYS A 222 -3.99 25.28 15.86
N GLY A 223 -2.81 25.62 15.38
CA GLY A 223 -1.85 26.42 16.13
C GLY A 223 -2.60 27.61 16.68
N LYS A 224 -2.76 27.66 18.01
CA LYS A 224 -3.15 28.87 18.70
C LYS A 224 -2.04 29.86 18.41
N ILE A 225 -2.30 30.82 17.53
CA ILE A 225 -1.54 32.05 17.46
C ILE A 225 -1.92 32.80 18.74
N GLY A 226 -1.08 32.64 19.77
CA GLY A 226 -1.08 33.48 20.95
C GLY A 226 -0.29 34.74 20.70
#